data_AF-A0AAF0HZY5-F1
#
_entry.id   AF-A0AAF0HZY5-F1
#
_cell.length_a   1.000
_cell.length_b   1.000
_cell.length_c   1.000
_cell.angle_alpha   90.00
_cell.angle_beta   90.00
_cell.angle_gamma   90.00
#
_symmetry.space_group_name_H-M   'P 1'
#
loop_
_entity.id
_entity.type
_entity.pdbx_description
1 polymer ?
#
loop_
_entity_poly.entity_id
_entity_poly.type
_entity_poly.pdbx_seq_one_letter_code
_entity_poly.pdbx_strand_id
1 'polypeptide(L)'
;MFSRLIRGWGNKPEKQYPALTGMLRVFLSCHHDDFGNTLEEMLQSYVTHHMPVLEARNEISILLQHENDDELNIIMSAIAGDEFRPAHWGETWRSFLIRVMTTLSIENKS
;
A
#
# COMPACT_ATOMS: atom_id res chain seq x y z
N MET A 1 -14.44 19.26 12.55
CA MET A 1 -15.35 18.93 11.43
C MET A 1 -14.50 18.83 10.17
N PHE A 2 -14.12 17.62 9.75
CA PHE A 2 -13.43 17.44 8.48
C PHE A 2 -14.47 17.50 7.37
N SER A 3 -14.50 18.64 6.69
CA SER A 3 -15.39 18.92 5.57
C SER A 3 -15.10 17.98 4.40
N ARG A 4 -16.18 17.34 3.94
CA ARG A 4 -16.40 16.64 2.67
C ARG A 4 -15.55 17.17 1.50
N LEU A 5 -14.32 16.66 1.36
CA LEU A 5 -13.49 16.89 0.17
C LEU A 5 -13.48 15.64 -0.72
N ILE A 6 -14.66 15.21 -1.15
CA ILE A 6 -14.79 14.52 -2.45
C ILE A 6 -14.87 15.63 -3.51
N ARG A 7 -13.75 16.31 -3.75
CA ARG A 7 -13.61 17.32 -4.82
C ARG A 7 -12.44 16.93 -5.71
N GLY A 8 -12.76 16.17 -6.74
CA GLY A 8 -11.95 16.06 -7.96
C GLY A 8 -11.01 14.86 -7.95
N TRP A 9 -11.46 13.80 -8.61
CA TRP A 9 -10.60 12.83 -9.31
C TRP A 9 -9.82 13.51 -10.46
N GLY A 10 -9.17 14.64 -10.18
CA GLY A 10 -8.28 15.35 -11.11
C GLY A 10 -6.84 14.85 -11.02
N ASN A 11 -6.48 14.19 -9.92
CA ASN A 11 -5.20 13.51 -9.74
C ASN A 11 -5.49 12.05 -9.44
N LYS A 12 -5.07 11.15 -10.33
CA LYS A 12 -5.29 9.71 -10.19
C LYS A 12 -4.65 9.20 -8.88
N PRO A 13 -5.32 8.37 -8.05
CA PRO A 13 -4.80 7.93 -6.74
C PRO A 13 -3.38 7.37 -6.80
N GLU A 14 -3.04 6.62 -7.86
CA GLU A 14 -1.71 6.07 -8.07
C GLU A 14 -0.60 7.12 -8.26
N LYS A 15 -0.98 8.36 -8.62
CA LYS A 15 -0.05 9.51 -8.69
C LYS A 15 0.05 10.26 -7.37
N GLN A 16 -0.95 10.14 -6.49
CA GLN A 16 -0.95 10.78 -5.18
C GLN A 16 -0.17 9.96 -4.15
N TYR A 17 -0.11 8.64 -4.36
CA TYR A 17 0.57 7.68 -3.49
C TYR A 17 1.62 6.88 -4.28
N PRO A 18 2.65 7.54 -4.84
CA PRO A 18 3.60 6.89 -5.75
C PRO A 18 4.45 5.80 -5.07
N ALA A 19 4.81 5.95 -3.80
CA ALA A 19 5.62 4.96 -3.10
C ALA A 19 4.83 3.67 -2.87
N LEU A 20 3.60 3.80 -2.38
CA LEU A 20 2.68 2.68 -2.20
C LEU A 20 2.29 2.04 -3.55
N THR A 21 2.08 2.85 -4.59
CA THR A 21 1.82 2.33 -5.95
C THR A 21 2.97 1.45 -6.43
N GLY A 22 4.21 1.94 -6.32
CA GLY A 22 5.39 1.17 -6.72
C GLY A 22 5.51 -0.14 -5.94
N MET A 23 5.27 -0.10 -4.62
CA MET A 23 5.25 -1.29 -3.79
C MET A 23 4.22 -2.32 -4.30
N LEU A 24 2.97 -1.92 -4.48
CA LEU A 24 1.89 -2.85 -4.84
C LEU A 24 2.01 -3.40 -6.26
N ARG A 25 2.42 -2.55 -7.21
CA ARG A 25 2.42 -2.92 -8.64
C ARG A 25 3.73 -3.53 -9.13
N VAL A 26 4.82 -3.37 -8.39
CA VAL A 26 6.13 -3.91 -8.79
C VAL A 26 6.55 -5.04 -7.87
N PHE A 27 6.59 -4.79 -6.56
CA PHE A 27 7.15 -5.75 -5.61
C PHE A 27 6.15 -6.81 -5.18
N LEU A 28 4.89 -6.42 -5.00
CA LEU A 28 3.82 -7.30 -4.55
C LEU A 28 2.90 -7.74 -5.71
N SER A 29 3.25 -7.46 -6.96
CA SER A 29 2.40 -7.82 -8.10
C SER A 29 2.19 -9.32 -8.17
N CYS A 30 0.96 -9.76 -8.46
CA CYS A 30 0.61 -11.15 -8.70
C CYS A 30 1.11 -11.69 -10.04
N HIS A 31 1.71 -10.84 -10.88
CA HIS A 31 2.27 -11.20 -12.17
C HIS A 31 3.74 -11.59 -12.12
N HIS A 32 4.43 -11.29 -11.01
CA HIS A 32 5.87 -11.53 -10.85
C HIS A 32 6.16 -12.08 -9.45
N ASP A 33 6.88 -13.20 -9.36
CA ASP A 33 7.34 -13.82 -8.11
C ASP A 33 8.83 -13.54 -7.80
N ASP A 34 9.43 -12.59 -8.55
CA ASP A 34 10.86 -12.26 -8.50
C ASP A 34 11.32 -11.70 -7.14
N PHE A 35 10.39 -11.24 -6.30
CA PHE A 35 10.69 -10.50 -5.06
C PHE A 35 10.41 -11.29 -3.77
N GLY A 36 9.90 -12.53 -3.86
CA GLY A 36 9.65 -13.40 -2.70
C GLY A 36 8.41 -14.26 -2.86
N ASN A 37 8.23 -15.22 -1.93
CA ASN A 37 7.05 -16.10 -1.90
C ASN A 37 6.06 -15.70 -0.81
N THR A 38 6.49 -14.86 0.14
CA THR A 38 5.67 -14.33 1.24
C THR A 38 5.63 -12.81 1.22
N LEU A 39 4.59 -12.22 1.82
CA LEU A 39 4.49 -10.76 1.96
C LEU A 39 5.70 -10.18 2.69
N GLU A 40 6.19 -10.85 3.73
CA GLU A 40 7.37 -10.43 4.48
C GLU A 40 8.62 -10.38 3.60
N GLU A 41 8.87 -11.42 2.80
CA GLU A 41 10.00 -11.45 1.87
C GLU A 41 9.89 -10.36 0.79
N MET A 42 8.69 -10.16 0.24
CA MET A 42 8.45 -9.11 -0.77
C MET A 42 8.64 -7.70 -0.19
N LEU A 43 8.18 -7.46 1.04
CA LEU A 43 8.39 -6.20 1.75
C LEU A 43 9.86 -6.00 2.10
N GLN A 44 10.56 -7.05 2.52
CA GLN A 44 12.00 -6.99 2.77
C GLN A 44 12.76 -6.65 1.49
N SER A 45 12.38 -7.25 0.35
CA SER A 45 12.92 -6.91 -0.97
C SER A 45 12.71 -5.44 -1.32
N TYR A 46 11.55 -4.85 -1.01
CA TYR A 46 11.31 -3.41 -1.18
C TYR A 46 12.32 -2.56 -0.40
N VAL A 47 12.62 -2.94 0.86
CA VAL A 47 13.63 -2.25 1.68
C VAL A 47 15.05 -2.45 1.13
N THR A 48 15.42 -3.67 0.75
CA THR A 48 16.75 -4.00 0.22
C THR A 48 17.05 -3.29 -1.10
N HIS A 49 16.03 -3.02 -1.92
CA HIS A 49 16.17 -2.28 -3.17
C HIS A 49 16.21 -0.75 -2.98
N HIS A 50 16.38 -0.25 -1.74
CA HIS A 50 16.45 1.17 -1.41
C HIS A 50 15.22 1.99 -1.86
N MET A 51 14.05 1.36 -1.86
CA MET A 51 12.81 2.03 -2.20
C MET A 51 12.40 3.03 -1.10
N PRO A 52 11.52 4.01 -1.39
CA PRO A 52 11.16 5.06 -0.43
C PRO A 52 10.22 4.54 0.67
N VAL A 53 10.81 3.90 1.70
CA VAL A 53 10.09 3.27 2.83
C VAL A 53 9.40 4.31 3.71
N LEU A 54 10.04 5.46 3.94
CA LEU A 54 9.48 6.51 4.79
C LEU A 54 8.22 7.12 4.15
N GLU A 55 8.28 7.37 2.84
CA GLU A 55 7.18 7.88 2.05
C GLU A 55 6.04 6.86 2.00
N ALA A 56 6.33 5.58 1.74
CA ALA A 56 5.32 4.53 1.77
C ALA A 56 4.61 4.47 3.13
N ARG A 57 5.35 4.56 4.25
CA ARG A 57 4.76 4.60 5.60
C ARG A 57 3.88 5.84 5.80
N ASN A 58 4.31 7.01 5.35
CA ASN A 58 3.53 8.24 5.45
C ASN A 58 2.23 8.14 4.64
N GLU A 59 2.30 7.62 3.41
CA GLU A 59 1.14 7.38 2.54
C GLU A 59 0.16 6.40 3.19
N ILE A 60 0.65 5.29 3.74
CA ILE A 60 -0.18 4.31 4.48
C ILE A 60 -0.83 4.96 5.70
N SER A 61 -0.11 5.80 6.45
CA SER A 61 -0.66 6.51 7.62
C SER A 61 -1.83 7.42 7.24
N ILE A 62 -1.72 8.14 6.11
CA ILE A 62 -2.80 8.98 5.58
C ILE A 62 -4.01 8.12 5.21
N LEU A 63 -3.79 7.02 4.50
CA LEU A 63 -4.87 6.13 4.06
C LEU A 63 -5.59 5.46 5.23
N LEU A 64 -4.88 5.09 6.30
CA LEU A 64 -5.47 4.51 7.51
C LEU A 64 -6.33 5.49 8.31
N GLN A 65 -6.22 6.81 8.08
CA GLN A 65 -7.10 7.81 8.71
C GLN A 65 -8.53 7.80 8.15
N HIS A 66 -8.76 7.18 6.98
CA HIS A 66 -10.12 6.97 6.49
C HIS A 66 -10.86 6.03 7.44
N GLU A 67 -12.00 6.44 7.97
CA GLU A 67 -12.84 5.60 8.86
C GLU A 67 -13.72 4.61 8.07
N ASN A 68 -13.99 4.91 6.79
CA ASN A 68 -14.84 4.09 5.93
C ASN A 68 -14.02 3.11 5.09
N ASP A 69 -14.24 1.81 5.31
CA ASP A 69 -13.59 0.74 4.56
C ASP A 69 -14.00 0.69 3.09
N ASP A 70 -15.22 1.08 2.74
CA ASP A 70 -15.66 1.11 1.33
C ASP A 70 -14.91 2.18 0.52
N GLU A 71 -14.70 3.35 1.12
CA GLU A 71 -13.90 4.41 0.50
C GLU A 71 -12.44 3.99 0.36
N LEU A 72 -11.87 3.38 1.42
CA LEU A 72 -10.53 2.82 1.39
C LEU A 72 -10.38 1.76 0.31
N ASN A 73 -11.37 0.87 0.17
CA ASN A 73 -11.39 -0.18 -0.85
C ASN A 73 -11.36 0.42 -2.26
N ILE A 74 -12.12 1.49 -2.52
CA ILE A 74 -12.13 2.17 -3.82
C ILE A 74 -10.76 2.79 -4.13
N ILE A 75 -10.20 3.53 -3.18
CA ILE A 75 -8.91 4.21 -3.34
C ILE A 75 -7.79 3.18 -3.56
N MET A 76 -7.72 2.16 -2.71
CA MET A 76 -6.67 1.15 -2.78
C MET A 76 -6.78 0.29 -4.03
N SER A 77 -7.99 -0.04 -4.49
CA SER A 77 -8.17 -0.76 -5.75
C SER A 77 -7.70 0.09 -6.95
N ALA A 78 -7.89 1.41 -6.91
CA ALA A 78 -7.34 2.30 -7.92
C ALA A 78 -5.80 2.40 -7.85
N ILE A 79 -5.22 2.44 -6.64
CA ILE A 79 -3.76 2.44 -6.44
C ILE A 79 -3.14 1.14 -6.93
N ALA A 80 -3.70 -0.02 -6.57
CA ALA A 80 -3.16 -1.32 -6.95
C ALA A 80 -3.43 -1.69 -8.41
N GLY A 81 -4.52 -1.21 -9.00
CA GLY A 81 -4.98 -1.70 -10.30
C GLY A 81 -5.32 -3.19 -10.21
N ASP A 82 -5.01 -3.94 -11.28
CA ASP A 82 -5.19 -5.40 -11.30
C ASP A 82 -3.97 -6.17 -10.78
N GLU A 83 -2.90 -5.46 -10.40
CA GLU A 83 -1.60 -6.06 -10.04
C GLU A 83 -1.62 -6.72 -8.67
N PHE A 84 -2.40 -6.22 -7.71
CA PHE A 84 -2.41 -6.76 -6.35
C PHE A 84 -3.79 -6.74 -5.72
N ARG A 85 -4.13 -7.82 -5.01
CA ARG A 85 -5.37 -7.96 -4.23
C ARG A 85 -5.08 -8.60 -2.87
N PRO A 86 -5.35 -7.90 -1.74
CA PRO A 86 -5.10 -8.45 -0.41
C PRO A 86 -5.99 -9.65 -0.08
N ALA A 87 -7.13 -9.78 -0.77
CA ALA A 87 -8.04 -10.92 -0.60
C ALA A 87 -7.38 -12.28 -0.90
N HIS A 88 -6.38 -12.33 -1.80
CA HIS A 88 -5.62 -13.56 -2.05
C HIS A 88 -4.79 -14.01 -0.84
N TRP A 89 -4.52 -13.09 0.08
CA TRP A 89 -3.79 -13.32 1.33
C TRP A 89 -4.73 -13.42 2.55
N GLY A 90 -6.05 -13.47 2.32
CA GLY A 90 -7.06 -13.50 3.39
C GLY A 90 -7.22 -12.17 4.13
N GLU A 91 -6.78 -11.06 3.53
CA GLU A 91 -6.76 -9.73 4.16
C GLU A 91 -7.73 -8.75 3.49
N THR A 92 -8.23 -7.78 4.28
CA THR A 92 -8.85 -6.57 3.75
C THR A 92 -7.76 -5.54 3.44
N TRP A 93 -8.10 -4.49 2.68
CA TRP A 93 -7.14 -3.40 2.45
C TRP A 93 -6.65 -2.77 3.77
N ARG A 94 -7.53 -2.60 4.76
CA ARG A 94 -7.13 -2.07 6.07
C ARG A 94 -6.19 -3.01 6.82
N SER A 95 -6.53 -4.30 6.93
CA SER A 95 -5.68 -5.24 7.68
C SER A 95 -4.32 -5.41 7.01
N PHE A 96 -4.30 -5.43 5.67
CA PHE A 96 -3.09 -5.45 4.88
C PHE A 96 -2.22 -4.20 5.14
N LEU A 97 -2.79 -3.00 5.06
CA LEU A 97 -2.06 -1.76 5.30
C LEU A 97 -1.47 -1.68 6.72
N ILE A 98 -2.21 -2.17 7.71
CA ILE A 98 -1.71 -2.27 9.09
C ILE A 98 -0.52 -3.22 9.16
N ARG A 99 -0.61 -4.41 8.55
CA ARG A 99 0.49 -5.38 8.51
C ARG A 99 1.73 -4.79 7.84
N VAL A 100 1.59 -4.18 6.66
CA VAL A 100 2.69 -3.51 5.95
C VAL A 100 3.34 -2.44 6.83
N MET A 101 2.54 -1.59 7.47
CA MET A 101 3.05 -0.56 8.38
C MET A 101 3.82 -1.17 9.55
N THR A 102 3.34 -2.26 10.14
CA THR A 102 4.02 -2.97 11.23
C THR A 102 5.35 -3.55 10.75
N THR A 103 5.38 -4.27 9.63
CA THR A 103 6.59 -4.89 9.07
C THR A 103 7.66 -3.84 8.77
N LEU A 104 7.31 -2.77 8.04
CA LEU A 104 8.25 -1.69 7.69
C LEU A 104 8.72 -0.86 8.90
N SER A 105 7.99 -0.89 10.02
CA SER A 105 8.38 -0.21 11.25
C SER A 105 9.37 -1.03 12.09
N ILE A 106 9.35 -2.36 11.97
CA ILE A 106 10.26 -3.27 12.69
C ILE A 106 11.65 -3.23 12.05
N GLU A 107 11.73 -3.16 10.73
CA GLU A 107 13.01 -3.19 9.99
C GLU A 107 13.87 -1.93 10.12
N ASN A 108 13.28 -0.79 10.54
CA ASN A 108 14.04 0.44 10.81
C ASN A 108 14.82 0.43 12.15
N LYS A 109 14.81 -0.68 12.90
CA LYS A 109 15.49 -0.83 14.20
C LYS A 109 16.79 -1.63 14.16
N SER A 110 17.29 -1.99 12.98
CA SER A 110 18.57 -2.71 12.82
C SER A 110 19.71 -1.80 12.38
#